data_AF-A0A942DYQ3-F1
#
_entry.id   AF-A0A942DYQ3-F1
#
_cell.length_a   1.000
_cell.length_b   1.000
_cell.length_c   1.000
_cell.angle_alpha   90.00
_cell.angle_beta   90.00
_cell.angle_gamma   90.00
#
_symmetry.space_group_name_H-M   'P 1'
#
loop_
_entity.id
_entity.type
_entity.pdbx_description
1 polymer ?
#
loop_
_entity_poly.entity_id
_entity_poly.type
_entity_poly.pdbx_seq_one_letter_code
_entity_poly.pdbx_strand_id
1 'polypeptide(L)' 'MKRPFSQLLKSDILRTARSAASTLGVINIPLLAEQVRKRNEAENIALEDIEYELLQQAQLLNVVMEFDAGRR' A
#
# COMPACT_ATOMS: atom_id res chain seq x y z
N MET A 1 -10.12 -15.18 6.89
CA MET A 1 -9.61 -15.89 5.69
C MET A 1 -9.07 -14.83 4.75
N LYS A 2 -7.73 -14.70 4.60
CA LYS A 2 -7.14 -13.73 3.66
C LYS A 2 -7.63 -14.08 2.26
N ARG A 3 -8.38 -13.18 1.61
CA ARG A 3 -8.74 -13.37 0.19
C ARG A 3 -7.46 -13.25 -0.62
N PRO A 4 -7.19 -14.16 -1.58
CA PRO A 4 -6.01 -14.03 -2.40
C PRO A 4 -6.14 -12.75 -3.24
N PHE A 5 -5.21 -11.81 -3.07
CA PHE A 5 -5.15 -10.64 -3.95
C PHE A 5 -4.99 -11.08 -5.39
N SER A 6 -5.71 -10.42 -6.30
CA SER A 6 -5.48 -10.60 -7.72
C SER A 6 -4.06 -10.18 -8.11
N GLN A 7 -3.61 -10.63 -9.27
CA GLN A 7 -2.33 -10.20 -9.83
C GLN A 7 -2.32 -8.69 -10.13
N LEU A 8 -3.48 -8.10 -10.45
CA LEU A 8 -3.62 -6.67 -10.72
C LEU A 8 -3.44 -5.86 -9.43
N LEU A 9 -4.12 -6.26 -8.35
CA LEU A 9 -3.98 -5.60 -7.05
C LEU A 9 -2.55 -5.70 -6.51
N LYS A 10 -1.93 -6.88 -6.58
CA LYS A 10 -0.51 -7.05 -6.20
C LYS A 10 0.42 -6.15 -6.99
N SER A 11 0.18 -6.03 -8.30
CA SER A 11 0.98 -5.19 -9.18
C SER A 11 0.78 -3.71 -8.88
N ASP A 12 -0.44 -3.27 -8.54
CA ASP A 12 -0.70 -1.88 -8.14
C ASP A 12 -0.05 -1.54 -6.79
N ILE A 13 -0.14 -2.44 -5.80
CA ILE A 13 0.52 -2.29 -4.50
C ILE A 13 2.04 -2.14 -4.69
N LEU A 14 2.66 -3.06 -5.43
CA LEU A 14 4.10 -3.05 -5.68
C LEU A 14 4.54 -1.77 -6.40
N ARG A 15 3.83 -1.37 -7.47
CA ARG A 15 4.13 -0.15 -8.21
C ARG A 15 4.00 1.09 -7.34
N THR A 16 2.94 1.15 -6.52
CA THR A 16 2.69 2.27 -5.61
C THR A 16 3.79 2.39 -4.57
N ALA A 17 4.16 1.28 -3.92
CA ALA A 17 5.25 1.25 -2.94
C ALA A 17 6.59 1.69 -3.54
N ARG A 18 6.95 1.14 -4.72
CA ARG A 18 8.20 1.50 -5.42
C ARG A 18 8.22 2.96 -5.85
N SER A 19 7.10 3.48 -6.34
CA SER A 19 7.00 4.88 -6.74
C SER A 19 7.15 5.82 -5.54
N ALA A 20 6.50 5.52 -4.41
CA ALA A 20 6.65 6.34 -3.21
C ALA A 20 8.08 6.27 -2.66
N ALA A 21 8.67 5.07 -2.61
CA ALA A 21 10.06 4.89 -2.21
C ALA A 21 11.03 5.70 -3.08
N SER A 22 10.89 5.69 -4.41
CA SER A 22 11.80 6.39 -5.31
C SER A 22 11.62 7.91 -5.34
N THR A 23 10.40 8.40 -5.10
CA THR A 23 10.07 9.83 -5.20
C THR A 23 10.14 10.57 -3.87
N LEU A 24 9.73 9.93 -2.78
CA LEU A 24 9.62 10.55 -1.46
C LEU A 24 10.65 10.00 -0.45
N GLY A 25 11.24 8.83 -0.72
CA GLY A 25 12.11 8.14 0.24
C GLY A 25 11.38 7.59 1.47
N VAL A 26 10.04 7.65 1.47
CA VAL A 26 9.16 7.21 2.56
C VAL A 26 7.89 6.60 1.97
N ILE A 27 7.33 5.60 2.66
CA ILE A 27 6.06 4.97 2.32
C ILE A 27 5.06 5.29 3.43
N ASN A 28 4.10 6.18 3.14
CA ASN A 28 2.98 6.47 4.04
C ASN A 28 1.90 5.38 3.89
N ILE A 29 1.81 4.48 4.86
CA ILE A 29 1.01 3.25 4.78
C ILE A 29 -0.49 3.57 4.66
N PRO A 30 -1.10 4.36 5.57
CA PRO A 30 -2.54 4.65 5.48
C PRO A 30 -2.92 5.38 4.19
N LEU A 31 -2.10 6.36 3.78
CA LEU A 31 -2.37 7.16 2.58
C LEU A 31 -2.33 6.29 1.32
N LEU A 32 -1.28 5.49 1.16
CA LEU A 32 -1.12 4.66 -0.04
C LEU A 32 -2.10 3.50 -0.06
N ALA A 33 -2.47 2.94 1.10
CA ALA A 33 -3.49 1.90 1.18
C ALA A 33 -4.85 2.42 0.70
N GLU A 34 -5.26 3.62 1.14
CA GLU A 34 -6.50 4.24 0.67
C GLU A 34 -6.47 4.55 -0.83
N GLN A 35 -5.32 5.01 -1.36
CA GLN A 35 -5.18 5.24 -2.79
C GLN A 35 -5.30 3.95 -3.61
N VAL A 36 -4.63 2.87 -3.20
CA VAL A 36 -4.74 1.56 -3.83
C VAL A 36 -6.17 1.04 -3.74
N ARG A 37 -6.80 1.12 -2.57
CA ARG A 37 -8.17 0.65 -2.36
C ARG A 37 -9.16 1.37 -3.28
N LYS A 38 -9.06 2.70 -3.41
CA LYS A 38 -9.91 3.49 -4.32
C LYS A 38 -9.72 3.12 -5.80
N ARG A 39 -8.49 2.81 -6.23
CA ARG A 39 -8.23 2.37 -7.60
C ARG A 39 -8.70 0.94 -7.88
N ASN A 40 -8.85 0.12 -6.84
CA ASN A 40 -9.20 -1.30 -6.94
C ASN A 40 -10.51 -1.61 -6.17
N GLU A 41 -11.45 -0.66 -6.13
CA GLU A 41 -12.66 -0.76 -5.29
C GLU A 41 -13.51 -2.00 -5.61
N ALA A 42 -13.52 -2.42 -6.88
CA ALA A 42 -14.22 -3.62 -7.34
C ALA A 42 -13.72 -4.92 -6.69
N GLU A 43 -12.50 -4.95 -6.16
CA GLU A 43 -11.95 -6.14 -5.48
C GLU A 43 -12.52 -6.33 -4.07
N ASN A 44 -13.12 -5.28 -3.49
CA ASN A 44 -13.75 -5.31 -2.16
C ASN A 44 -12.84 -5.95 -1.09
N ILE A 45 -11.57 -5.52 -1.08
CA ILE A 45 -10.56 -5.93 -0.11
C ILE A 45 -10.55 -4.93 1.05
N ALA A 46 -10.40 -5.45 2.27
CA ALA A 46 -10.30 -4.64 3.48
C ALA A 46 -9.08 -3.71 3.40
N LEU A 47 -9.20 -2.49 3.94
CA LEU A 47 -8.11 -1.54 3.92
C LEU A 47 -6.89 -2.09 4.67
N GLU A 48 -7.12 -2.75 5.80
CA GLU A 48 -6.09 -3.32 6.67
C GLU A 48 -5.28 -4.43 5.98
N ASP A 49 -5.90 -5.18 5.05
CA ASP A 49 -5.20 -6.17 4.25
C ASP A 49 -4.22 -5.50 3.26
N ILE A 50 -4.62 -4.37 2.66
CA ILE A 50 -3.78 -3.58 1.76
C ILE A 50 -2.65 -2.88 2.55
N GLU A 51 -2.95 -2.33 3.72
CA GLU A 51 -1.95 -1.77 4.63
C GLU A 51 -0.91 -2.81 5.04
N TYR A 52 -1.35 -4.02 5.39
CA TYR A 52 -0.46 -5.12 5.73
C TYR A 52 0.49 -5.48 4.57
N GLU A 53 -0.01 -5.50 3.33
CA GLU A 53 0.83 -5.78 2.17
C GLU A 53 1.83 -4.65 1.88
N LEU A 54 1.40 -3.39 2.00
CA LEU A 54 2.30 -2.24 1.86
C LEU A 54 3.39 -2.24 2.91
N LEU A 55 3.08 -2.66 4.15
CA LEU A 55 4.08 -2.87 5.21
C LEU A 55 5.12 -3.91 4.80
N GLN A 56 4.70 -5.04 4.25
CA GLN A 56 5.63 -6.06 3.75
C GLN A 56 6.51 -5.51 2.62
N GLN A 57 5.94 -4.75 1.68
CA GLN A 57 6.72 -4.14 0.61
C GLN A 57 7.73 -3.10 1.12
N ALA A 58 7.35 -2.27 2.10
CA ALA A 58 8.26 -1.29 2.68
C ALA A 58 9.44 -1.95 3.41
N GLN A 59 9.18 -3.05 4.13
CA GLN A 59 10.22 -3.86 4.77
C GLN A 59 11.19 -4.47 3.74
N LEU A 60 10.66 -5.03 2.65
CA LEU A 60 11.47 -5.61 1.56
C LEU A 60 12.31 -4.55 0.83
N LEU A 61 11.78 -3.34 0.67
CA LEU A 61 12.48 -2.22 0.04
C LEU A 61 13.47 -1.53 0.98
N ASN A 62 13.45 -1.84 2.28
CA ASN A 62 14.23 -1.17 3.33
C ASN A 62 14.03 0.36 3.32
N VAL A 63 12.76 0.78 3.23
CA VAL A 63 12.35 2.19 3.14
C VAL A 63 11.65 2.60 4.44
N VAL A 64 11.82 3.87 4.83
CA VAL A 64 11.15 4.44 6.00
C VAL A 64 9.62 4.37 5.81
N MET A 65 8.92 3.98 6.87
CA MET A 65 7.46 3.91 6.89
C MET A 65 6.89 5.07 7.70
N GLU A 66 5.81 5.66 7.20
CA GLU A 66 5.02 6.67 7.89
C GLU A 66 3.61 6.15 8.14
N PHE A 67 3.09 6.43 9.34
CA PHE A 67 1.77 5.97 9.79
C PHE A 67 0.82 7.13 10.10
N ASP A 68 1.26 8.37 9.94
CA ASP A 68 0.40 9.52 10.09
C ASP A 68 -0.44 9.68 8.82
N ALA A 69 -1.77 9.66 8.96
CA ALA A 69 -2.68 9.92 7.86
C ALA A 69 -2.82 11.42 7.54
N GLY A 70 -2.11 12.28 8.29
CA GLY A 70 -2.18 13.73 8.18
C GLY A 70 -3.54 14.24 8.64
N ARG A 71 -3.72 14.42 9.95
CA ARG A 71 -4.59 15.49 10.44
C ARG A 71 -3.74 16.75 10.62
N ARG A 72 -3.80 17.67 9.66
CA ARG A 72 -3.56 19.10 9.87
C ARG A 72 -4.67 19.88 9.20
#